data_AF-A0AA42P2G9-F1
#
_entry.id   AF-A0AA42P2G9-F1
#
_cell.length_a   1.000
_cell.length_b   1.000
_cell.length_c   1.000
_cell.angle_alpha   90.00
_cell.angle_beta   90.00
_cell.angle_gamma   90.00
#
_symmetry.space_group_name_H-M   'P 1'
#
loop_
_entity.id
_entity.type
_entity.pdbx_description
1 polymer ?
#
loop_
_entity_poly.entity_id
_entity_poly.type
_entity_poly.pdbx_seq_one_letter_code
_entity_poly.pdbx_strand_id
1 'polypeptide(L)'
;MFRTAPRGVLLAALLASVCAANAAATSPVSLTDAAENASLIETRHSEGKGGAVTLLKTQYFANEEMSVSWDDQQVLVLCKEAAYLKLPAGKADVGSLTTEQRQMIVYQALMSGLGAVAGVIGPAGEVVAVADDGSETRGVGENTWAYGVERHEVMTQRMPDGALRVRVRKTETVNNAKPASPDDMFSTEDDQAARLSELVPVGSWTEVVIHGGPRQAQVDPGMSLKGWVSMGDDRAATVAEARSLHGCK
;
A
#
# COMPACT_ATOMS: atom_id res chain seq x y z
N MET A 1 -8.07 -74.75 16.28
CA MET A 1 -9.29 -74.12 16.79
C MET A 1 -8.86 -73.08 17.84
N PHE A 2 -9.20 -71.82 17.57
CA PHE A 2 -9.18 -70.57 18.35
C PHE A 2 -8.68 -70.48 19.82
N ARG A 3 -7.84 -69.44 20.03
CA ARG A 3 -7.82 -68.41 21.13
C ARG A 3 -7.57 -68.90 22.58
N THR A 4 -6.84 -68.23 23.47
CA THR A 4 -6.65 -66.78 23.72
C THR A 4 -5.54 -66.56 24.77
N ALA A 5 -4.86 -65.41 24.72
CA ALA A 5 -3.92 -64.94 25.76
C ALA A 5 -4.59 -64.02 26.81
N PRO A 6 -3.98 -63.83 28.00
CA PRO A 6 -3.90 -62.53 28.67
C PRO A 6 -2.45 -62.22 29.12
N ARG A 7 -1.82 -61.09 28.75
CA ARG A 7 -1.91 -59.69 29.24
C ARG A 7 -1.27 -59.42 30.62
N GLY A 8 -0.22 -58.58 30.60
CA GLY A 8 0.38 -57.86 31.73
C GLY A 8 1.91 -58.00 31.70
N VAL A 9 2.76 -56.98 31.62
CA VAL A 9 2.68 -55.54 31.86
C VAL A 9 3.79 -54.90 31.01
N LEU A 10 3.53 -53.80 30.31
CA LEU A 10 4.58 -52.93 29.79
C LEU A 10 4.11 -51.49 29.97
N LEU A 11 4.70 -50.83 30.97
CA LEU A 11 4.64 -49.38 31.18
C LEU A 11 5.29 -48.71 29.97
N ALA A 12 4.50 -47.98 29.19
CA ALA A 12 5.01 -46.96 28.27
C ALA A 12 4.73 -45.59 28.90
N ALA A 13 5.79 -44.95 29.41
CA ALA A 13 5.76 -43.56 29.84
C ALA A 13 5.59 -42.66 28.60
N LEU A 14 4.39 -42.12 28.40
CA LEU A 14 4.13 -41.05 27.45
C LEU A 14 4.53 -39.72 28.10
N LEU A 15 5.76 -39.27 27.85
CA LEU A 15 6.11 -37.86 27.97
C LEU A 15 5.41 -37.12 26.82
N ALA A 16 4.20 -36.65 27.07
CA ALA A 16 3.57 -35.66 26.22
C ALA A 16 4.37 -34.34 26.35
N SER A 17 5.38 -34.17 25.50
CA SER A 17 5.94 -32.85 25.24
C SER A 17 4.86 -32.04 24.51
N VAL A 18 4.03 -31.36 25.29
CA VAL A 18 3.16 -30.30 24.77
C VAL A 18 4.11 -29.17 24.42
N CYS A 19 4.53 -29.11 23.15
CA CYS A 19 5.06 -27.88 22.59
C CYS A 19 3.91 -26.86 22.60
N ALA A 20 3.76 -26.13 23.70
CA ALA A 20 3.05 -24.86 23.66
C ALA A 20 3.85 -23.97 22.71
N ALA A 21 3.35 -23.84 21.47
CA ALA A 21 3.81 -22.77 20.59
C ALA A 21 3.42 -21.46 21.28
N ASN A 22 4.35 -20.87 22.02
CA ASN A 22 4.15 -19.55 22.59
C ASN A 22 3.96 -18.60 21.41
N ALA A 23 2.76 -18.06 21.26
CA ALA A 23 2.53 -16.97 20.33
C ALA A 23 3.49 -15.83 20.68
N ALA A 24 4.17 -15.28 19.67
CA ALA A 24 5.08 -14.17 19.87
C ALA A 24 4.35 -12.99 20.54
N ALA A 25 5.03 -12.28 21.43
CA ALA A 25 4.53 -11.01 21.93
C ALA A 25 4.34 -10.05 20.76
N THR A 26 3.30 -9.22 20.84
CA THR A 26 2.99 -8.23 19.81
C THR A 26 2.94 -6.84 20.40
N SER A 27 3.49 -5.88 19.68
CA SER A 27 3.37 -4.45 19.99
C SER A 27 2.36 -3.76 19.07
N PRO A 28 1.59 -2.79 19.59
CA PRO A 28 0.73 -1.95 18.76
C PRO A 28 1.57 -0.96 17.94
N VAL A 29 1.21 -0.76 16.67
CA VAL A 29 1.84 0.20 15.77
C VAL A 29 0.77 1.03 15.07
N SER A 30 0.89 2.35 15.15
CA SER A 30 0.07 3.32 14.41
C SER A 30 0.55 3.41 12.96
N LEU A 31 -0.33 3.18 12.00
CA LEU A 31 0.00 3.20 10.58
C LEU A 31 0.18 4.63 10.06
N THR A 32 -0.60 5.57 10.56
CA THR A 32 -0.46 7.00 10.24
C THR A 32 0.86 7.54 10.77
N ASP A 33 1.19 7.28 12.04
CA ASP A 33 2.47 7.75 12.60
C ASP A 33 3.67 7.13 11.86
N ALA A 34 3.58 5.85 11.50
CA ALA A 34 4.61 5.18 10.72
C ALA A 34 4.78 5.83 9.33
N ALA A 35 3.68 6.14 8.64
CA ALA A 35 3.71 6.76 7.32
C ALA A 35 4.21 8.21 7.36
N GLU A 36 3.79 9.01 8.34
CA GLU A 36 4.23 10.40 8.53
C GLU A 36 5.73 10.50 8.78
N ASN A 37 6.30 9.52 9.48
CA ASN A 37 7.73 9.45 9.81
C ASN A 37 8.53 8.61 8.81
N ALA A 38 7.92 8.16 7.70
CA ALA A 38 8.59 7.33 6.72
C ALA A 38 9.71 8.08 6.01
N SER A 39 10.78 7.35 5.69
CA SER A 39 11.79 7.76 4.71
C SER A 39 11.45 7.24 3.31
N LEU A 40 10.81 6.08 3.23
CA LEU A 40 10.34 5.46 2.00
C LEU A 40 9.05 4.66 2.27
N ILE A 41 8.09 4.77 1.36
CA ILE A 41 6.91 3.90 1.31
C ILE A 41 6.94 3.16 -0.02
N GLU A 42 6.92 1.83 0.04
CA GLU A 42 6.76 0.98 -1.14
C GLU A 42 5.36 0.40 -1.14
N THR A 43 4.61 0.59 -2.22
CA THR A 43 3.27 0.06 -2.41
C THR A 43 3.29 -0.96 -3.53
N ARG A 44 2.75 -2.14 -3.26
CA ARG A 44 2.44 -3.15 -4.27
C ARG A 44 0.93 -3.36 -4.32
N HIS A 45 0.38 -3.36 -5.52
CA HIS A 45 -1.04 -3.59 -5.72
C HIS A 45 -1.28 -4.60 -6.83
N SER A 46 -2.33 -5.42 -6.69
CA SER A 46 -2.78 -6.35 -7.72
C SER A 46 -4.29 -6.51 -7.64
N GLU A 47 -4.95 -6.53 -8.81
CA GLU A 47 -6.38 -6.81 -8.96
C GLU A 47 -6.74 -8.31 -8.76
N GLY A 48 -5.77 -9.13 -8.34
CA GLY A 48 -5.99 -10.54 -8.05
C GLY A 48 -5.61 -11.46 -9.21
N LYS A 49 -6.41 -12.51 -9.45
CA LYS A 49 -5.99 -13.66 -10.27
C LYS A 49 -5.64 -13.24 -11.70
N GLY A 50 -4.35 -13.33 -12.04
CA GLY A 50 -3.82 -13.00 -13.37
C GLY A 50 -3.51 -11.52 -13.59
N GLY A 51 -3.78 -10.66 -12.61
CA GLY A 51 -3.44 -9.24 -12.67
C GLY A 51 -1.94 -9.01 -12.46
N ALA A 52 -1.37 -8.06 -13.20
CA ALA A 52 -0.01 -7.59 -12.95
C ALA A 52 0.11 -6.97 -11.55
N VAL A 53 1.31 -7.04 -10.98
CA VAL A 53 1.61 -6.33 -9.74
C VAL A 53 2.20 -4.97 -10.10
N THR A 54 1.49 -3.91 -9.75
CA THR A 54 2.00 -2.54 -9.87
C THR A 54 2.82 -2.21 -8.65
N LEU A 55 4.03 -1.67 -8.86
CA LEU A 55 4.91 -1.19 -7.80
C LEU A 55 5.02 0.33 -7.87
N LEU A 56 4.80 0.97 -6.73
CA LEU A 56 5.00 2.39 -6.52
C LEU A 56 5.99 2.57 -5.36
N LYS A 57 6.88 3.56 -5.47
CA LYS A 57 7.77 3.99 -4.38
C LYS A 57 7.65 5.47 -4.15
N THR A 58 7.41 5.88 -2.92
CA THR A 58 7.41 7.27 -2.47
C THR A 58 8.54 7.48 -1.48
N GLN A 59 9.58 8.19 -1.90
CA GLN A 59 10.73 8.56 -1.07
C GLN A 59 10.53 9.97 -0.53
N TYR A 60 10.74 10.15 0.77
CA TYR A 60 10.70 11.43 1.46
C TYR A 60 12.10 11.87 1.86
N PHE A 61 12.42 13.13 1.61
CA PHE A 61 13.69 13.75 1.96
C PHE A 61 13.54 14.67 3.18
N ALA A 62 14.64 14.95 3.87
CA ALA A 62 14.62 15.76 5.09
C ALA A 62 14.30 17.24 4.82
N ASN A 63 14.59 17.73 3.62
CA ASN A 63 14.29 19.08 3.15
C ASN A 63 12.89 19.20 2.50
N GLU A 64 11.96 18.33 2.89
CA GLU A 64 10.56 18.31 2.42
C GLU A 64 10.39 17.98 0.92
N GLU A 65 11.47 17.62 0.23
CA GLU A 65 11.38 17.08 -1.12
C GLU A 65 10.80 15.67 -1.10
N MET A 66 10.25 15.27 -2.25
CA MET A 66 9.66 13.96 -2.43
C MET A 66 9.89 13.47 -3.84
N SER A 67 10.14 12.17 -3.98
CA SER A 67 10.11 11.51 -5.28
C SER A 67 9.14 10.35 -5.26
N VAL A 68 8.28 10.28 -6.27
CA VAL A 68 7.37 9.17 -6.49
C VAL A 68 7.77 8.47 -7.78
N SER A 69 7.85 7.15 -7.77
CA SER A 69 8.18 6.35 -8.95
C SER A 69 7.25 5.15 -9.09
N TRP A 70 6.81 4.86 -10.31
CA TRP A 70 6.00 3.69 -10.65
C TRP A 70 6.30 3.24 -12.07
N ASP A 71 6.41 1.94 -12.27
CA ASP A 71 6.96 1.35 -13.49
C ASP A 71 8.30 2.02 -13.88
N ASP A 72 8.30 2.85 -14.93
CA ASP A 72 9.42 3.65 -15.43
C ASP A 72 9.12 5.16 -15.38
N GLN A 73 8.04 5.55 -14.73
CA GLN A 73 7.59 6.94 -14.55
C GLN A 73 8.06 7.47 -13.20
N GLN A 74 8.37 8.76 -13.16
CA GLN A 74 8.82 9.41 -11.94
C GLN A 74 8.28 10.83 -11.84
N VAL A 75 7.91 11.20 -10.63
CA VAL A 75 7.60 12.57 -10.23
C VAL A 75 8.61 12.97 -9.17
N LEU A 76 9.19 14.14 -9.34
CA LEU A 76 10.07 14.78 -8.38
C LEU A 76 9.43 16.09 -7.95
N VAL A 77 9.13 16.22 -6.67
CA VAL A 77 8.67 17.47 -6.07
C VAL A 77 9.80 18.05 -5.26
N LEU A 78 10.27 19.20 -5.71
CA LEU A 78 11.22 20.01 -5.00
C LEU A 78 10.49 20.97 -4.06
N CYS A 79 11.25 21.63 -3.21
CA CYS A 79 10.84 22.78 -2.40
C CYS A 79 9.87 23.74 -3.14
N LYS A 80 8.92 24.31 -2.38
CA LYS A 80 7.84 25.17 -2.90
C LYS A 80 7.00 24.51 -4.01
N GLU A 81 6.84 23.18 -3.92
CA GLU A 81 5.98 22.40 -4.80
C GLU A 81 6.41 22.41 -6.29
N ALA A 82 7.68 22.70 -6.54
CA ALA A 82 8.24 22.66 -7.87
C ALA A 82 8.31 21.22 -8.39
N ALA A 83 7.33 20.84 -9.21
CA ALA A 83 7.16 19.48 -9.67
C ALA A 83 7.75 19.24 -11.08
N TYR A 84 8.42 18.11 -11.22
CA TYR A 84 9.04 17.64 -12.45
C TYR A 84 8.53 16.22 -12.74
N LEU A 85 8.06 15.99 -13.97
CA LEU A 85 7.58 14.71 -14.43
C LEU A 85 8.57 14.10 -15.44
N LYS A 86 8.88 12.83 -15.27
CA LYS A 86 9.62 12.01 -16.23
C LYS A 86 8.77 10.83 -16.63
N LEU A 87 8.46 10.72 -17.92
CA LEU A 87 7.84 9.52 -18.51
C LEU A 87 8.88 8.79 -19.37
N PRO A 88 8.76 7.46 -19.50
CA PRO A 88 9.63 6.69 -20.37
C PRO A 88 9.41 7.05 -21.85
N ALA A 89 10.47 6.95 -22.64
CA ALA A 89 10.39 7.15 -24.09
C ALA A 89 9.41 6.13 -24.70
N GLY A 90 8.45 6.62 -25.50
CA GLY A 90 7.50 5.79 -26.24
C GLY A 90 6.13 5.53 -25.57
N LYS A 91 5.92 5.90 -24.29
CA LYS A 91 4.56 5.88 -23.69
C LYS A 91 3.75 7.13 -24.02
N ALA A 92 4.41 8.29 -24.02
CA ALA A 92 3.93 9.58 -24.51
C ALA A 92 5.16 10.50 -24.63
N ASP A 93 5.19 11.42 -25.60
CA ASP A 93 6.13 12.53 -25.50
C ASP A 93 5.62 13.47 -24.39
N VAL A 94 6.34 13.55 -23.27
CA VAL A 94 5.93 14.39 -22.12
C VAL A 94 5.76 15.85 -22.53
N GLY A 95 6.50 16.31 -23.56
CA GLY A 95 6.35 17.64 -24.13
C GLY A 95 5.08 17.83 -24.96
N SER A 96 4.45 16.74 -25.41
CA SER A 96 3.18 16.75 -26.14
C SER A 96 1.94 16.75 -25.24
N LEU A 97 2.11 16.43 -23.95
CA LEU A 97 1.03 16.48 -22.98
C LEU A 97 0.65 17.93 -22.67
N THR A 98 -0.65 18.19 -22.54
CA THR A 98 -1.11 19.50 -22.06
C THR A 98 -0.69 19.72 -20.61
N THR A 99 -0.69 20.96 -20.15
CA THR A 99 -0.40 21.28 -18.74
C THR A 99 -1.35 20.56 -17.80
N GLU A 100 -2.64 20.49 -18.13
CA GLU A 100 -3.66 19.82 -17.33
C GLU A 100 -3.41 18.31 -17.22
N GLN A 101 -3.01 17.66 -18.32
CA GLN A 101 -2.66 16.24 -18.31
C GLN A 101 -1.46 15.96 -17.42
N ARG A 102 -0.43 16.81 -17.49
CA ARG A 102 0.77 16.67 -16.66
C ARG A 102 0.45 16.90 -15.18
N GLN A 103 -0.36 17.90 -14.86
CA GLN A 103 -0.84 18.17 -13.50
C GLN A 103 -1.65 17.01 -12.94
N MET A 104 -2.53 16.39 -13.75
CA MET A 104 -3.30 15.22 -13.32
C MET A 104 -2.40 14.03 -12.97
N ILE A 105 -1.38 13.75 -13.79
CA ILE A 105 -0.42 12.66 -13.52
C ILE A 105 0.35 12.94 -12.23
N VAL A 106 0.86 14.16 -12.06
CA VAL A 106 1.57 14.56 -10.83
C VAL A 106 0.65 14.42 -9.62
N TYR A 107 -0.57 14.93 -9.69
CA TYR A 107 -1.55 14.83 -8.60
C TYR A 107 -1.82 13.37 -8.21
N GLN A 108 -2.08 12.50 -9.20
CA GLN A 108 -2.28 11.07 -8.97
C GLN A 108 -1.07 10.41 -8.31
N ALA A 109 0.15 10.74 -8.76
CA ALA A 109 1.38 10.22 -8.17
C ALA A 109 1.51 10.65 -6.69
N LEU A 110 1.29 11.93 -6.39
CA LEU A 110 1.40 12.45 -5.02
C LEU A 110 0.38 11.82 -4.07
N MET A 111 -0.85 11.59 -4.55
CA MET A 111 -1.90 10.96 -3.74
C MET A 111 -1.70 9.45 -3.58
N SER A 112 -0.96 8.80 -4.46
CA SER A 112 -0.89 7.32 -4.50
C SER A 112 -0.18 6.69 -3.28
N GLY A 113 0.88 7.31 -2.76
CA GLY A 113 1.63 6.78 -1.61
C GLY A 113 0.79 6.73 -0.32
N LEU A 114 0.32 7.90 0.11
CA LEU A 114 -0.56 8.01 1.29
C LEU A 114 -1.94 7.38 1.04
N GLY A 115 -2.46 7.46 -0.19
CA GLY A 115 -3.70 6.79 -0.57
C GLY A 115 -3.62 5.27 -0.42
N ALA A 116 -2.46 4.66 -0.71
CA ALA A 116 -2.26 3.23 -0.48
C ALA A 116 -2.20 2.88 1.02
N VAL A 117 -1.58 3.74 1.84
CA VAL A 117 -1.60 3.60 3.31
C VAL A 117 -3.04 3.66 3.83
N ALA A 118 -3.82 4.65 3.40
CA ALA A 118 -5.24 4.75 3.75
C ALA A 118 -6.02 3.50 3.30
N GLY A 119 -5.70 2.97 2.11
CA GLY A 119 -6.29 1.74 1.58
C GLY A 119 -6.02 0.50 2.43
N VAL A 120 -4.88 0.42 3.12
CA VAL A 120 -4.62 -0.67 4.08
C VAL A 120 -5.18 -0.37 5.48
N ILE A 121 -5.23 0.90 5.91
CA ILE A 121 -5.83 1.31 7.19
C ILE A 121 -7.31 0.94 7.25
N GLY A 122 -8.07 1.14 6.18
CA GLY A 122 -9.51 0.82 6.16
C GLY A 122 -9.82 -0.57 6.73
N PRO A 123 -9.31 -1.64 6.12
CA PRO A 123 -9.56 -3.00 6.61
C PRO A 123 -8.66 -3.40 7.79
N ALA A 124 -7.41 -2.95 7.89
CA ALA A 124 -6.51 -3.36 8.97
C ALA A 124 -6.78 -2.65 10.31
N GLY A 125 -7.42 -1.49 10.27
CA GLY A 125 -7.45 -0.53 11.38
C GLY A 125 -6.21 0.37 11.42
N GLU A 126 -6.33 1.50 12.12
CA GLU A 126 -5.25 2.47 12.28
C GLU A 126 -4.10 1.94 13.14
N VAL A 127 -4.42 1.14 14.17
CA VAL A 127 -3.43 0.54 15.05
C VAL A 127 -3.42 -0.96 14.83
N VAL A 128 -2.28 -1.49 14.37
CA VAL A 128 -2.10 -2.92 14.09
C VAL A 128 -1.19 -3.56 15.12
N ALA A 129 -1.46 -4.83 15.45
CA ALA A 129 -0.53 -5.66 16.21
C ALA A 129 0.60 -6.15 15.30
N VAL A 130 1.85 -6.08 15.76
CA VAL A 130 3.02 -6.58 15.04
C VAL A 130 3.86 -7.41 15.99
N ALA A 131 4.26 -8.61 15.59
CA ALA A 131 5.08 -9.47 16.42
C ALA A 131 6.47 -8.86 16.67
N ASP A 132 6.91 -8.88 17.92
CA ASP A 132 8.18 -8.28 18.35
C ASP A 132 9.40 -9.07 17.84
N ASP A 133 9.21 -10.35 17.50
CA ASP A 133 10.24 -11.23 16.95
C ASP A 133 10.34 -11.18 15.40
N GLY A 134 9.53 -10.34 14.75
CA GLY A 134 9.49 -10.19 13.30
C GLY A 134 8.71 -11.29 12.56
N SER A 135 8.02 -12.19 13.28
CA SER A 135 7.09 -13.14 12.67
C SER A 135 5.88 -12.42 12.04
N GLU A 136 5.30 -13.05 11.01
CA GLU A 136 4.08 -12.54 10.38
C GLU A 136 2.88 -12.80 11.29
N THR A 137 2.08 -11.77 11.53
CA THR A 137 0.76 -11.93 12.17
C THR A 137 -0.33 -11.93 11.10
N ARG A 138 -1.45 -12.62 11.39
CA ARG A 138 -2.61 -12.69 10.51
C ARG A 138 -3.88 -12.34 11.27
N GLY A 139 -4.76 -11.60 10.62
CA GLY A 139 -6.06 -11.20 11.14
C GLY A 139 -7.08 -11.08 10.02
N VAL A 140 -8.29 -10.68 10.41
CA VAL A 140 -9.38 -10.37 9.49
C VAL A 140 -9.81 -8.92 9.70
N GLY A 141 -10.16 -8.27 8.60
CA GLY A 141 -10.57 -6.88 8.54
C GLY A 141 -11.83 -6.71 7.71
N GLU A 142 -12.62 -5.68 7.99
CA GLU A 142 -13.83 -5.36 7.22
C GLU A 142 -13.82 -3.90 6.78
N ASN A 143 -14.26 -3.65 5.55
CA ASN A 143 -14.56 -2.32 5.02
C ASN A 143 -16.05 -2.25 4.69
N THR A 144 -16.73 -1.19 5.12
CA THR A 144 -18.14 -0.96 4.77
C THR A 144 -18.24 -0.34 3.38
N TRP A 145 -19.23 -0.78 2.60
CA TRP A 145 -19.62 -0.14 1.35
C TRP A 145 -21.14 0.10 1.35
N ALA A 146 -21.67 0.73 0.29
CA ALA A 146 -23.06 1.21 0.24
C ALA A 146 -24.11 0.18 0.67
N TYR A 147 -23.90 -1.11 0.38
CA TYR A 147 -24.89 -2.16 0.64
C TYR A 147 -24.36 -3.36 1.43
N GLY A 148 -23.23 -3.23 2.13
CA GLY A 148 -22.71 -4.33 2.96
C GLY A 148 -21.27 -4.15 3.39
N VAL A 149 -20.51 -5.26 3.43
CA VAL A 149 -19.10 -5.26 3.84
C VAL A 149 -18.21 -6.03 2.87
N GLU A 150 -16.99 -5.56 2.72
CA GLU A 150 -15.88 -6.29 2.09
C GLU A 150 -15.01 -6.90 3.19
N ARG A 151 -14.79 -8.21 3.15
CA ARG A 151 -13.91 -8.89 4.11
C ARG A 151 -12.52 -9.02 3.54
N HIS A 152 -11.54 -8.89 4.42
CA HIS A 152 -10.13 -8.90 4.09
C HIS A 152 -9.35 -9.81 5.02
N GLU A 153 -8.37 -10.51 4.48
CA GLU A 153 -7.25 -11.04 5.25
C GLU A 153 -6.23 -9.92 5.43
N VAL A 154 -5.78 -9.72 6.67
CA VAL A 154 -4.79 -8.71 7.04
C VAL A 154 -3.55 -9.42 7.54
N MET A 155 -2.39 -9.07 6.98
CA MET A 155 -1.09 -9.57 7.40
C MET A 155 -0.20 -8.41 7.81
N THR A 156 0.49 -8.54 8.94
CA THR A 156 1.47 -7.54 9.39
C THR A 156 2.78 -8.21 9.75
N GLN A 157 3.89 -7.51 9.52
CA GLN A 157 5.21 -8.02 9.82
C GLN A 157 6.20 -6.88 10.03
N ARG A 158 7.11 -7.04 11.00
CA ARG A 158 8.34 -6.24 11.05
C ARG A 158 9.41 -6.94 10.22
N MET A 159 9.86 -6.28 9.18
CA MET A 159 10.90 -6.77 8.28
C MET A 159 12.28 -6.77 8.97
N PRO A 160 13.27 -7.54 8.48
CA PRO A 160 14.61 -7.62 9.10
C PRO A 160 15.36 -6.28 9.19
N ASP A 161 15.08 -5.36 8.28
CA ASP A 161 15.61 -3.98 8.28
C ASP A 161 14.82 -3.02 9.19
N GLY A 162 13.81 -3.52 9.89
CA GLY A 162 12.93 -2.77 10.77
C GLY A 162 11.71 -2.17 10.09
N ALA A 163 11.59 -2.25 8.77
CA ALA A 163 10.45 -1.72 8.02
C ALA A 163 9.15 -2.42 8.44
N LEU A 164 8.04 -1.68 8.43
CA LEU A 164 6.72 -2.21 8.71
C LEU A 164 6.07 -2.65 7.41
N ARG A 165 5.72 -3.93 7.30
CA ARG A 165 4.93 -4.46 6.19
C ARG A 165 3.49 -4.69 6.63
N VAL A 166 2.54 -4.18 5.86
CA VAL A 166 1.11 -4.43 6.02
C VAL A 166 0.55 -4.86 4.68
N ARG A 167 -0.18 -5.97 4.65
CA ARG A 167 -0.86 -6.46 3.45
C ARG A 167 -2.31 -6.74 3.76
N VAL A 168 -3.18 -6.29 2.87
CA VAL A 168 -4.62 -6.53 2.94
C VAL A 168 -5.05 -7.20 1.65
N ARG A 169 -5.80 -8.29 1.77
CA ARG A 169 -6.29 -9.06 0.62
C ARG A 169 -7.77 -9.26 0.76
N LYS A 170 -8.54 -8.84 -0.23
CA LYS A 170 -9.98 -9.03 -0.25
C LYS A 170 -10.32 -10.52 -0.39
N THR A 171 -11.10 -11.04 0.52
CA THR A 171 -11.53 -12.44 0.57
C THR A 171 -13.00 -12.62 0.21
N GLU A 172 -13.84 -11.61 0.45
CA GLU A 172 -15.28 -11.70 0.21
C GLU A 172 -15.90 -10.31 -0.03
N THR A 173 -16.98 -10.28 -0.83
CA THR A 173 -17.95 -9.18 -0.83
C THR A 173 -19.27 -9.71 -0.32
N VAL A 174 -19.74 -9.16 0.79
CA VAL A 174 -21.06 -9.44 1.34
C VAL A 174 -22.00 -8.33 0.92
N ASN A 175 -23.05 -8.68 0.18
CA ASN A 175 -24.13 -7.77 -0.21
C ASN A 175 -25.36 -8.08 0.64
N ASN A 176 -25.83 -7.07 1.38
CA ASN A 176 -26.99 -7.12 2.25
C ASN A 176 -28.12 -6.19 1.75
N ALA A 177 -28.05 -5.72 0.49
CA ALA A 177 -29.08 -4.91 -0.10
C ALA A 177 -30.44 -5.62 -0.05
N LYS A 178 -31.49 -4.85 0.25
CA LYS A 178 -32.85 -5.33 0.10
C LYS A 178 -33.29 -5.12 -1.35
N PRO A 179 -34.14 -6.01 -1.89
CA PRO A 179 -34.75 -5.78 -3.20
C PRO A 179 -35.42 -4.39 -3.26
N ALA A 180 -35.20 -3.67 -4.35
CA ALA A 180 -35.78 -2.35 -4.52
C ALA A 180 -37.31 -2.44 -4.77
N SER A 181 -38.05 -1.47 -4.24
CA SER A 181 -39.47 -1.28 -4.56
C SER A 181 -39.62 -0.55 -5.91
N PRO A 182 -40.70 -0.80 -6.68
CA PRO A 182 -40.96 -0.07 -7.93
C PRO A 182 -41.06 1.46 -7.78
N ASP A 183 -41.39 1.94 -6.57
CA ASP A 183 -41.52 3.38 -6.27
C ASP A 183 -40.22 3.99 -5.71
N ASP A 184 -39.15 3.20 -5.56
CA ASP A 184 -37.88 3.69 -5.01
C ASP A 184 -37.16 4.60 -6.02
N MET A 185 -36.91 5.84 -5.60
CA MET A 185 -36.17 6.84 -6.38
C MET A 185 -34.66 6.78 -6.15
N PHE A 186 -34.21 5.99 -5.16
CA PHE A 186 -32.80 5.76 -4.80
C PHE A 186 -32.61 4.30 -4.42
N SER A 187 -31.38 3.77 -4.54
CA SER A 187 -31.09 2.36 -4.27
C SER A 187 -31.92 1.39 -5.11
N THR A 188 -32.21 1.80 -6.35
CA THR A 188 -32.81 0.94 -7.39
C THR A 188 -31.92 -0.27 -7.68
N GLU A 189 -32.46 -1.32 -8.29
CA GLU A 189 -31.66 -2.47 -8.73
C GLU A 189 -30.46 -2.06 -9.58
N ASP A 190 -30.64 -1.08 -10.48
CA ASP A 190 -29.58 -0.55 -11.32
C ASP A 190 -28.49 0.18 -10.51
N ASP A 191 -28.87 0.99 -9.51
CA ASP A 191 -27.89 1.64 -8.62
C ASP A 191 -27.16 0.61 -7.77
N GLN A 192 -27.87 -0.37 -7.20
CA GLN A 192 -27.25 -1.44 -6.41
C GLN A 192 -26.23 -2.24 -7.23
N ALA A 193 -26.59 -2.59 -8.47
CA ALA A 193 -25.70 -3.28 -9.40
C ALA A 193 -24.49 -2.40 -9.78
N ALA A 194 -24.71 -1.10 -10.04
CA ALA A 194 -23.64 -0.16 -10.33
C ALA A 194 -22.66 -0.06 -9.16
N ARG A 195 -23.13 0.12 -7.92
CA ARG A 195 -22.27 0.18 -6.73
C ARG A 195 -21.50 -1.11 -6.49
N LEU A 196 -22.13 -2.26 -6.73
CA LEU A 196 -21.44 -3.54 -6.62
C LEU A 196 -20.32 -3.67 -7.67
N SER A 197 -20.51 -3.12 -8.88
CA SER A 197 -19.51 -3.16 -9.96
C SER A 197 -18.30 -2.24 -9.73
N GLU A 198 -18.45 -1.22 -8.88
CA GLU A 198 -17.35 -0.32 -8.47
C GLU A 198 -16.37 -1.00 -7.50
N LEU A 199 -16.76 -2.10 -6.86
CA LEU A 199 -15.92 -2.78 -5.89
C LEU A 199 -14.79 -3.56 -6.57
N VAL A 200 -13.61 -3.54 -5.95
CA VAL A 200 -12.45 -4.30 -6.44
C VAL A 200 -12.74 -5.82 -6.42
N PRO A 201 -12.23 -6.63 -7.36
CA PRO A 201 -12.52 -8.06 -7.38
C PRO A 201 -12.03 -8.80 -6.12
N VAL A 202 -12.74 -9.87 -5.72
CA VAL A 202 -12.24 -10.79 -4.68
C VAL A 202 -10.90 -11.37 -5.11
N GLY A 203 -9.94 -11.41 -4.19
CA GLY A 203 -8.57 -11.81 -4.44
C GLY A 203 -7.61 -10.66 -4.74
N SER A 204 -8.12 -9.45 -4.99
CA SER A 204 -7.31 -8.23 -5.04
C SER A 204 -6.57 -8.01 -3.73
N TRP A 205 -5.38 -7.42 -3.79
CA TRP A 205 -4.60 -7.12 -2.59
C TRP A 205 -3.74 -5.87 -2.77
N THR A 206 -3.48 -5.22 -1.65
CA THR A 206 -2.54 -4.11 -1.51
C THR A 206 -1.57 -4.45 -0.39
N GLU A 207 -0.29 -4.21 -0.63
CA GLU A 207 0.78 -4.32 0.35
C GLU A 207 1.51 -2.98 0.42
N VAL A 208 1.75 -2.52 1.64
CA VAL A 208 2.55 -1.34 1.92
C VAL A 208 3.73 -1.76 2.80
N VAL A 209 4.92 -1.32 2.42
CA VAL A 209 6.14 -1.44 3.23
C VAL A 209 6.60 -0.04 3.59
N ILE A 210 6.55 0.28 4.88
CA ILE A 210 6.88 1.58 5.44
C ILE A 210 8.27 1.50 6.07
N HIS A 211 9.23 2.16 5.43
CA HIS A 211 10.60 2.26 5.91
C HIS A 211 10.73 3.51 6.77
N GLY A 212 11.01 3.34 8.06
CA GLY A 212 11.31 4.45 8.97
C GLY A 212 12.74 4.95 8.85
N GLY A 213 13.23 5.57 9.93
CA GLY A 213 14.63 6.00 10.05
C GLY A 213 14.94 7.36 9.42
N PRO A 214 16.22 7.79 9.45
CA PRO A 214 16.60 9.10 8.96
C PRO A 214 16.36 9.22 7.46
N ARG A 215 15.66 10.30 7.07
CA ARG A 215 15.50 10.67 5.66
C ARG A 215 16.85 11.05 5.06
N GLN A 216 17.02 10.77 3.77
CA GLN A 216 18.12 11.37 3.00
C GLN A 216 17.96 12.89 3.06
N ALA A 217 19.07 13.62 3.17
CA ALA A 217 19.02 15.06 3.40
C ALA A 217 18.23 15.80 2.31
N GLN A 218 18.49 15.45 1.04
CA GLN A 218 17.92 16.07 -0.14
C GLN A 218 18.20 15.21 -1.38
N VAL A 219 17.49 15.48 -2.47
CA VAL A 219 17.86 14.93 -3.79
C VAL A 219 19.23 15.46 -4.21
N ASP A 220 20.03 14.61 -4.85
CA ASP A 220 21.37 14.96 -5.35
C ASP A 220 21.30 16.24 -6.21
N PRO A 221 21.95 17.35 -5.78
CA PRO A 221 21.96 18.59 -6.54
C PRO A 221 22.51 18.43 -7.97
N GLY A 222 23.41 17.46 -8.17
CA GLY A 222 24.02 17.15 -9.47
C GLY A 222 23.15 16.28 -10.37
N MET A 223 22.00 15.79 -9.89
CA MET A 223 21.09 14.97 -10.69
C MET A 223 20.64 15.73 -11.94
N SER A 224 20.82 15.11 -13.10
CA SER A 224 20.39 15.67 -14.38
C SER A 224 18.87 15.64 -14.51
N LEU A 225 18.31 16.78 -14.92
CA LEU A 225 16.90 16.94 -15.29
C LEU A 225 16.66 16.75 -16.79
N LYS A 226 17.62 16.17 -17.52
CA LYS A 226 17.41 15.80 -18.93
C LYS A 226 16.28 14.78 -19.05
N GLY A 227 15.28 15.12 -19.89
CA GLY A 227 14.09 14.29 -20.10
C GLY A 227 13.02 14.44 -19.01
N TRP A 228 13.23 15.33 -18.04
CA TRP A 228 12.20 15.77 -17.11
C TRP A 228 11.49 16.99 -17.69
N VAL A 229 10.20 17.13 -17.39
CA VAL A 229 9.37 18.25 -17.79
C VAL A 229 8.84 18.92 -16.54
N SER A 230 9.12 20.22 -16.41
CA SER A 230 8.55 21.04 -15.34
C SER A 230 7.04 21.17 -15.53
N MET A 231 6.31 21.25 -14.41
CA MET A 231 4.89 21.61 -14.44
C MET A 231 4.67 23.12 -14.68
N GLY A 232 5.72 23.93 -14.51
CA GLY A 232 5.75 25.34 -14.90
C GLY A 232 6.52 25.56 -16.21
N ASP A 233 6.97 26.79 -16.43
CA ASP A 233 7.75 27.18 -17.62
C ASP A 233 9.28 27.00 -17.44
N ASP A 234 9.70 26.42 -16.32
CA ASP A 234 11.10 26.30 -15.94
C ASP A 234 11.87 25.28 -16.79
N ARG A 235 13.12 25.63 -17.11
CA ARG A 235 14.04 24.80 -17.87
C ARG A 235 15.38 24.69 -17.13
N ALA A 236 15.38 23.88 -16.08
CA ALA A 236 16.60 23.54 -15.37
C ALA A 236 17.29 22.31 -15.98
N ALA A 237 18.62 22.33 -16.06
CA ALA A 237 19.42 21.18 -16.47
C ALA A 237 19.72 20.23 -15.31
N THR A 238 19.72 20.74 -14.06
CA THR A 238 20.02 20.00 -12.84
C THR A 238 19.06 20.36 -11.70
N VAL A 239 19.01 19.52 -10.67
CA VAL A 239 18.23 19.79 -9.45
C VAL A 239 18.70 21.07 -8.74
N ALA A 240 20.01 21.34 -8.70
CA ALA A 240 20.54 22.57 -8.11
C ALA A 240 20.03 23.84 -8.83
N GLU A 241 19.98 23.80 -10.16
CA GLU A 241 19.47 24.89 -10.97
C GLU A 241 17.96 25.07 -10.77
N ALA A 242 17.19 23.97 -10.75
CA ALA A 242 15.77 23.99 -10.45
C ALA A 242 15.48 24.66 -9.10
N ARG A 243 16.18 24.24 -8.03
CA ARG A 243 16.09 24.88 -6.71
C ARG A 243 16.35 26.38 -6.78
N SER A 244 17.38 26.80 -7.52
CA SER A 244 17.71 28.21 -7.66
C SER A 244 16.60 29.01 -8.36
N LEU A 245 16.00 28.46 -9.43
CA LEU A 245 14.86 29.08 -10.13
C LEU A 245 13.65 29.26 -9.21
N HIS A 246 13.40 28.30 -8.32
CA HIS A 246 12.30 28.35 -7.36
C HIS A 246 12.67 29.07 -6.05
N GLY A 247 13.88 29.65 -5.95
CA GLY A 247 14.34 30.39 -4.77
C GLY A 247 14.45 29.52 -3.52
N CYS A 248 14.90 28.29 -3.70
CA CYS A 248 15.22 27.35 -2.64
C CYS A 248 16.72 27.36 -2.34
N LYS A 249 17.07 27.02 -1.09
CA LYS A 249 18.47 26.94 -0.63
C LYS A 249 18.95 25.51 -0.61
#